data_AF-A0A3B9R889-F1
#
_entry.id   AF-A0A3B9R889-F1
#
_cell.length_a   1.000
_cell.length_b   1.000
_cell.length_c   1.000
_cell.angle_alpha   90.00
_cell.angle_beta   90.00
_cell.angle_gamma   90.00
#
_symmetry.space_group_name_H-M   'P 1'
#
loop_
_entity.id
_entity.type
_entity.pdbx_description
1 polymer ?
#
loop_
_entity_poly.entity_id
_entity_poly.type
_entity_poly.pdbx_seq_one_letter_code
_entity_poly.pdbx_strand_id
1 'polypeptide(L)'
;MVSNSNNSSSANYFRYEYEETYKVIPPDYNPFDWDQVDYDFFCEDDDGWEVTVAVRDEPANICFASNKSNHLILASTSNLTTNDLGDYEIRFVSNKNYAISHRYSILVKQYHHDINAAAFFNSLEDFSSSESIFSNVQTGMLKSNVSAKNSKDAIVFGYFELSSYSEKRIFFNYEDFYPNEPSPPYIISCDVIREPALYPDGFHSTVIDGKVIVDRGSNSPLIEGIIAGQIGYIGENENFFEPDANGELSRAPFIVKPLGCVDCRTFGSNKTPNFWIE
;
A
#
# COMPACT_ATOMS: atom_id res chain seq x y z
N MET A 1 3.53 22.46 -2.38
CA MET A 1 3.02 23.71 -1.79
C MET A 1 1.89 24.25 -2.67
N VAL A 2 0.99 25.06 -2.12
CA VAL A 2 -0.09 25.75 -2.84
C VAL A 2 -0.04 27.24 -2.54
N SER A 3 -0.23 28.03 -3.59
CA SER A 3 -0.40 29.47 -3.49
C SER A 3 -1.74 29.88 -4.10
N ASN A 4 -2.45 30.78 -3.45
CA ASN A 4 -3.69 31.35 -3.95
C ASN A 4 -3.68 32.88 -3.83
N SER A 5 -4.46 33.51 -4.69
CA SER A 5 -4.69 34.96 -4.64
C SER A 5 -6.19 35.21 -4.63
N ASN A 6 -6.69 35.98 -3.67
CA ASN A 6 -8.12 36.29 -3.58
C ASN A 6 -8.35 37.78 -3.31
N ASN A 7 -9.14 38.41 -4.17
CA ASN A 7 -9.49 39.83 -4.08
C ASN A 7 -10.61 40.13 -3.06
N SER A 8 -11.01 39.16 -2.23
CA SER A 8 -12.01 39.37 -1.18
C SER A 8 -11.47 40.29 -0.07
N SER A 9 -12.33 41.15 0.47
CA SER A 9 -12.02 41.98 1.64
C SER A 9 -12.14 41.22 2.97
N SER A 10 -12.74 40.02 2.98
CA SER A 10 -12.91 39.19 4.17
C SER A 10 -11.87 38.08 4.26
N ALA A 11 -11.51 37.71 5.50
CA ALA A 11 -10.69 36.54 5.76
C ALA A 11 -11.29 35.28 5.10
N ASN A 12 -10.42 34.46 4.52
CA ASN A 12 -10.77 33.22 3.87
C ASN A 12 -10.35 32.04 4.75
N TYR A 13 -11.13 30.96 4.67
CA TYR A 13 -10.86 29.70 5.35
C TYR A 13 -10.89 28.60 4.29
N PHE A 14 -9.87 27.75 4.31
CA PHE A 14 -9.68 26.72 3.30
C PHE A 14 -9.52 25.37 3.98
N ARG A 15 -10.05 24.33 3.33
CA ARG A 15 -9.69 22.94 3.59
C ARG A 15 -9.11 22.34 2.33
N TYR A 16 -8.05 21.58 2.50
CA TYR A 16 -7.41 20.86 1.43
C TYR A 16 -7.58 19.36 1.62
N GLU A 17 -7.81 18.69 0.51
CA GLU A 17 -7.74 17.23 0.39
C GLU A 17 -6.79 16.91 -0.75
N TYR A 18 -6.14 15.76 -0.69
CA TYR A 18 -5.35 15.30 -1.82
C TYR A 18 -5.55 13.82 -2.10
N GLU A 19 -5.41 13.46 -3.38
CA GLU A 19 -5.37 12.08 -3.84
C GLU A 19 -4.03 11.88 -4.57
N GLU A 20 -3.18 11.02 -4.03
CA GLU A 20 -1.88 10.68 -4.61
C GLU A 20 -1.99 9.36 -5.38
N THR A 21 -1.27 9.28 -6.49
CA THR A 21 -1.11 8.06 -7.28
C THR A 21 0.31 7.99 -7.77
N TYR A 22 0.94 6.82 -7.65
CA TYR A 22 2.34 6.63 -8.04
C TYR A 22 2.60 5.29 -8.72
N LYS A 23 3.64 5.29 -9.54
CA LYS A 23 4.11 4.12 -10.30
C LYS A 23 4.95 3.23 -9.39
N VAL A 24 4.60 1.95 -9.33
CA VAL A 24 5.30 0.90 -8.57
C VAL A 24 5.89 -0.09 -9.58
N ILE A 25 7.20 -0.29 -9.51
CA ILE A 25 7.93 -1.24 -10.34
C ILE A 25 8.63 -2.23 -9.38
N PRO A 26 8.37 -3.55 -9.49
CA PRO A 26 9.05 -4.53 -8.66
C PRO A 26 10.54 -4.59 -9.03
N PRO A 27 11.47 -4.66 -8.06
CA PRO A 27 12.90 -4.75 -8.33
C PRO A 27 13.29 -6.07 -9.02
N ASP A 28 12.56 -7.15 -8.75
CA ASP A 28 12.87 -8.51 -9.21
C ASP A 28 11.75 -9.09 -10.07
N TYR A 29 11.13 -8.26 -10.93
CA TYR A 29 10.06 -8.72 -11.81
C TYR A 29 10.44 -10.02 -12.56
N ASN A 30 9.56 -11.01 -12.49
CA ASN A 30 9.70 -12.28 -13.18
C ASN A 30 8.54 -12.47 -14.19
N PRO A 31 8.81 -12.75 -15.48
CA PRO A 31 7.75 -13.04 -16.45
C PRO A 31 6.98 -14.34 -16.17
N PHE A 32 7.48 -15.18 -15.27
CA PHE A 32 6.84 -16.41 -14.84
C PHE A 32 6.18 -16.27 -13.46
N ASP A 33 5.18 -17.10 -13.20
CA ASP A 33 4.49 -17.22 -11.92
C ASP A 33 4.10 -18.67 -11.63
N TRP A 34 3.66 -18.94 -10.40
CA TRP A 34 3.09 -20.23 -10.03
C TRP A 34 1.87 -20.55 -10.92
N ASP A 35 1.83 -21.77 -11.46
CA ASP A 35 0.75 -22.25 -12.32
C ASP A 35 -0.11 -23.28 -11.59
N GLN A 36 0.31 -24.54 -11.61
CA GLN A 36 -0.35 -25.61 -10.87
C GLN A 36 0.33 -25.79 -9.52
N VAL A 37 -0.48 -25.80 -8.48
CA VAL A 37 -0.05 -26.02 -7.10
C VAL A 37 -0.90 -27.15 -6.57
N ASP A 38 -0.37 -28.36 -6.65
CA ASP A 38 -1.06 -29.54 -6.17
C ASP A 38 -0.80 -29.73 -4.67
N TYR A 39 -1.86 -29.51 -3.90
CA TYR A 39 -1.87 -29.68 -2.45
C TYR A 39 -2.50 -31.01 -2.03
N ASP A 40 -3.14 -31.74 -2.94
CA ASP A 40 -3.88 -32.96 -2.65
C ASP A 40 -2.90 -34.12 -2.49
N PHE A 41 -2.51 -34.32 -1.24
CA PHE A 41 -1.51 -35.30 -0.88
C PHE A 41 -2.04 -36.76 -0.99
N PHE A 42 -1.67 -37.49 -2.04
CA PHE A 42 -2.02 -38.91 -2.27
C PHE A 42 -3.53 -39.21 -2.18
N CYS A 43 -4.37 -38.28 -2.62
CA CYS A 43 -5.81 -38.46 -2.69
C CYS A 43 -6.23 -39.03 -4.06
N GLU A 44 -6.02 -40.33 -4.24
CA GLU A 44 -6.57 -41.18 -5.33
C GLU A 44 -5.74 -41.37 -6.63
N ASP A 45 -4.58 -40.73 -6.79
CA ASP A 45 -3.76 -40.72 -8.03
C ASP A 45 -2.28 -41.11 -7.89
N ASP A 46 -1.76 -41.29 -6.67
CA ASP A 46 -0.40 -41.82 -6.38
C ASP A 46 0.77 -40.88 -6.78
N ASP A 47 0.51 -39.59 -7.01
CA ASP A 47 1.53 -38.55 -7.11
C ASP A 47 1.70 -37.78 -5.79
N GLY A 48 2.91 -37.23 -5.62
CA GLY A 48 3.25 -36.37 -4.49
C GLY A 48 3.00 -34.91 -4.83
N TRP A 49 3.29 -34.00 -3.91
CA TRP A 49 3.15 -32.57 -4.18
C TRP A 49 3.92 -32.15 -5.43
N GLU A 50 3.20 -31.44 -6.31
CA GLU A 50 3.73 -30.85 -7.52
C GLU A 50 3.46 -29.35 -7.52
N VAL A 51 4.48 -28.58 -7.93
CA VAL A 51 4.35 -27.14 -8.17
C VAL A 51 4.98 -26.87 -9.52
N THR A 52 4.20 -26.28 -10.43
CA THR A 52 4.66 -25.88 -11.76
C THR A 52 4.66 -24.36 -11.90
N VAL A 53 5.32 -23.91 -12.97
CA VAL A 53 5.51 -22.50 -13.28
C VAL A 53 5.12 -22.27 -14.73
N ALA A 54 4.39 -21.19 -14.99
CA ALA A 54 4.00 -20.76 -16.34
C ALA A 54 4.24 -19.26 -16.54
N VAL A 55 4.13 -18.81 -17.78
CA VAL A 55 4.18 -17.38 -18.10
C VAL A 55 2.97 -16.69 -17.48
N ARG A 56 3.17 -15.49 -16.92
CA ARG A 56 2.10 -14.68 -16.34
C ARG A 56 1.01 -14.37 -17.38
N ASP A 57 -0.25 -14.54 -16.97
CA ASP A 57 -1.41 -14.11 -17.77
C ASP A 57 -1.55 -12.59 -17.85
N GLU A 58 -1.14 -11.89 -16.79
CA GLU A 58 -1.26 -10.44 -16.69
C GLU A 58 0.09 -9.78 -16.35
N PRO A 59 0.34 -8.55 -16.85
CA PRO A 59 1.54 -7.81 -16.50
C PRO A 59 1.54 -7.46 -15.01
N ALA A 60 2.72 -7.65 -14.40
CA ALA A 60 3.01 -7.39 -12.99
C ALA A 60 4.29 -6.55 -12.81
N ASN A 61 4.82 -5.98 -13.89
CA ASN A 61 6.05 -5.18 -13.91
C ASN A 61 5.80 -3.68 -13.67
N ILE A 62 4.58 -3.19 -13.92
CA ILE A 62 4.19 -1.79 -13.70
C ILE A 62 2.80 -1.75 -13.11
N CYS A 63 2.67 -1.16 -11.93
CA CYS A 63 1.39 -0.96 -11.24
C CYS A 63 1.25 0.47 -10.75
N PHE A 64 0.03 0.85 -10.43
CA PHE A 64 -0.33 2.16 -9.91
C PHE A 64 -1.01 2.00 -8.55
N ALA A 65 -0.36 2.52 -7.53
CA ALA A 65 -0.91 2.59 -6.18
C ALA A 65 -1.51 3.98 -5.95
N SER A 66 -2.62 4.06 -5.22
CA SER A 66 -3.31 5.31 -4.94
C SER A 66 -3.70 5.43 -3.47
N ASN A 67 -3.45 6.59 -2.87
CA ASN A 67 -3.86 6.91 -1.50
C ASN A 67 -4.62 8.24 -1.46
N LYS A 68 -5.47 8.40 -0.43
CA LYS A 68 -6.16 9.65 -0.14
C LYS A 68 -5.61 10.28 1.13
N SER A 69 -5.71 11.60 1.23
CA SER A 69 -5.37 12.34 2.43
C SER A 69 -6.24 11.90 3.60
N ASN A 70 -5.61 11.52 4.71
CA ASN A 70 -6.29 11.12 5.96
C ASN A 70 -6.14 12.16 7.08
N HIS A 71 -5.59 13.34 6.78
CA HIS A 71 -5.39 14.45 7.72
C HIS A 71 -6.28 15.64 7.35
N LEU A 72 -6.69 16.42 8.34
CA LEU A 72 -7.46 17.63 8.13
C LEU A 72 -6.53 18.80 7.85
N ILE A 73 -6.37 19.16 6.58
CA ILE A 73 -5.45 20.22 6.17
C ILE A 73 -6.21 21.53 6.08
N LEU A 74 -6.12 22.35 7.13
CA LEU A 74 -6.84 23.63 7.25
C LEU A 74 -5.90 24.81 7.09
N ALA A 75 -6.35 25.85 6.39
CA ALA A 75 -5.62 27.12 6.30
C ALA A 75 -6.56 28.31 6.45
N SER A 76 -6.03 29.44 6.93
CA SER A 76 -6.78 30.68 7.07
C SER A 76 -5.93 31.89 6.72
N THR A 77 -6.55 32.89 6.10
CA THR A 77 -5.92 34.21 5.87
C THR A 77 -6.26 35.22 6.97
N SER A 78 -7.00 34.81 8.01
CA SER A 78 -7.46 35.71 9.09
C SER A 78 -6.33 36.44 9.82
N ASN A 79 -5.15 35.82 9.90
CA ASN A 79 -3.96 36.39 10.55
C ASN A 79 -2.93 36.94 9.54
N LEU A 80 -3.25 36.99 8.25
CA LEU A 80 -2.36 37.47 7.21
C LEU A 80 -2.68 38.93 6.86
N THR A 81 -1.64 39.70 6.49
CA THR A 81 -1.80 41.10 6.06
C THR A 81 -2.50 41.22 4.70
N THR A 82 -2.43 40.17 3.88
CA THR A 82 -3.12 40.03 2.60
C THR A 82 -4.01 38.78 2.65
N ASN A 83 -5.10 38.76 1.90
CA ASN A 83 -6.01 37.61 1.82
C ASN A 83 -5.50 36.51 0.87
N ASP A 84 -4.19 36.39 0.77
CA ASP A 84 -3.47 35.49 -0.13
C ASP A 84 -2.70 34.47 0.70
N LEU A 85 -2.84 33.20 0.35
CA LEU A 85 -2.06 32.11 0.92
C LEU A 85 -0.85 31.88 0.01
N GLY A 86 0.37 32.02 0.54
CA GLY A 86 1.60 31.76 -0.20
C GLY A 86 2.31 30.50 0.32
N ASP A 87 2.72 29.62 -0.60
CA ASP A 87 3.59 28.47 -0.35
C ASP A 87 3.15 27.55 0.80
N TYR A 88 1.83 27.39 0.97
CA TYR A 88 1.27 26.55 2.02
C TYR A 88 1.54 25.06 1.73
N GLU A 89 2.11 24.35 2.69
CA GLU A 89 2.47 22.95 2.53
C GLU A 89 1.24 22.04 2.71
N ILE A 90 0.84 21.36 1.63
CA ILE A 90 -0.26 20.38 1.64
C ILE A 90 0.24 18.99 1.99
N ARG A 91 1.42 18.64 1.49
CA ARG A 91 1.99 17.32 1.60
C ARG A 91 3.50 17.42 1.48
N PHE A 92 4.21 17.12 2.56
CA PHE A 92 5.63 16.86 2.53
C PHE A 92 5.90 15.41 2.15
N VAL A 93 6.78 15.15 1.18
CA VAL A 93 7.23 13.78 0.85
C VAL A 93 8.74 13.74 1.00
N SER A 94 9.23 12.88 1.89
CA SER A 94 10.67 12.68 2.10
C SER A 94 11.32 12.07 0.84
N ASN A 95 12.56 12.45 0.56
CA ASN A 95 13.40 11.82 -0.47
C ASN A 95 13.65 10.31 -0.25
N LYS A 96 13.32 9.76 0.92
CA LYS A 96 13.38 8.31 1.20
C LYS A 96 12.03 7.61 1.02
N ASN A 97 11.00 8.30 0.58
CA ASN A 97 9.68 7.73 0.41
C ASN A 97 9.60 6.97 -0.93
N TYR A 98 9.26 5.68 -0.90
CA TYR A 98 9.14 4.84 -2.08
C TYR A 98 8.11 5.36 -3.11
N ALA A 99 7.09 6.12 -2.68
CA ALA A 99 6.02 6.60 -3.55
C ALA A 99 6.54 7.54 -4.64
N ILE A 100 7.68 8.18 -4.41
CA ILE A 100 8.30 9.08 -5.38
C ILE A 100 9.44 8.43 -6.14
N SER A 101 9.70 7.12 -6.01
CA SER A 101 10.84 6.45 -6.66
C SER A 101 10.83 6.51 -8.19
N HIS A 102 9.63 6.64 -8.76
CA HIS A 102 9.44 6.78 -10.20
C HIS A 102 8.60 8.03 -10.48
N ARG A 103 7.48 7.85 -11.18
CA ARG A 103 6.54 8.90 -11.46
C ARG A 103 5.46 8.96 -10.38
N TYR A 104 5.20 10.17 -9.91
CA TYR A 104 4.23 10.47 -8.87
C TYR A 104 3.25 11.53 -9.36
N SER A 105 1.99 11.38 -8.96
CA SER A 105 0.91 12.32 -9.21
C SER A 105 0.20 12.67 -7.92
N ILE A 106 -0.18 13.94 -7.77
CA ILE A 106 -1.04 14.41 -6.69
C ILE A 106 -2.11 15.33 -7.25
N LEU A 107 -3.37 15.03 -6.94
CA LEU A 107 -4.52 15.90 -7.17
C LEU A 107 -4.87 16.58 -5.87
N VAL A 108 -4.71 17.89 -5.79
CA VAL A 108 -5.11 18.68 -4.63
C VAL A 108 -6.46 19.32 -4.91
N LYS A 109 -7.39 19.17 -3.96
CA LYS A 109 -8.71 19.82 -3.94
C LYS A 109 -8.70 20.87 -2.85
N GLN A 110 -9.11 22.09 -3.17
CA GLN A 110 -9.23 23.21 -2.26
C GLN A 110 -10.71 23.58 -2.11
N TYR A 111 -11.23 23.43 -0.90
CA TYR A 111 -12.58 23.81 -0.50
C TYR A 111 -12.55 25.18 0.19
N HIS A 112 -13.62 25.95 0.02
CA HIS A 112 -13.83 27.17 0.80
C HIS A 112 -14.75 26.88 1.99
N HIS A 113 -14.34 27.30 3.18
CA HIS A 113 -15.15 27.21 4.38
C HIS A 113 -15.72 28.57 4.76
N ASP A 114 -16.96 28.56 5.25
CA ASP A 114 -17.44 29.68 6.05
C ASP A 114 -16.80 29.67 7.45
N ILE A 115 -17.03 30.75 8.21
CA ILE A 115 -16.44 30.90 9.55
C ILE A 115 -16.91 29.82 10.54
N ASN A 116 -18.14 29.30 10.41
CA ASN A 116 -18.69 28.30 11.31
C ASN A 116 -18.12 26.91 10.98
N ALA A 117 -18.00 26.58 9.71
CA ALA A 117 -17.34 25.37 9.23
C ALA A 117 -15.88 25.35 9.63
N ALA A 118 -15.17 26.47 9.43
CA ALA A 118 -13.79 26.63 9.87
C ALA A 118 -13.64 26.41 11.39
N ALA A 119 -14.53 26.99 12.20
CA ALA A 119 -14.50 26.78 13.65
C ALA A 119 -14.75 25.30 14.04
N PHE A 120 -15.69 24.63 13.37
CA PHE A 120 -15.97 23.21 13.59
C PHE A 120 -14.76 22.34 13.24
N PHE A 121 -14.19 22.51 12.04
CA PHE A 121 -13.08 21.69 11.56
C PHE A 121 -11.79 21.94 12.36
N ASN A 122 -11.50 23.18 12.76
CA ASN A 122 -10.38 23.45 13.66
C ASN A 122 -10.58 22.74 15.01
N SER A 123 -11.79 22.79 15.57
CA SER A 123 -12.10 22.05 16.81
C SER A 123 -11.91 20.55 16.61
N LEU A 124 -12.34 20.00 15.46
CA LEU A 124 -12.18 18.58 15.14
C LEU A 124 -10.70 18.17 15.03
N GLU A 125 -9.85 19.03 14.46
CA GLU A 125 -8.40 18.80 14.42
C GLU A 125 -7.80 18.80 15.82
N ASP A 126 -8.19 19.75 16.67
CA ASP A 126 -7.74 19.80 18.08
C ASP A 126 -8.15 18.54 18.87
N PHE A 127 -9.32 17.99 18.58
CA PHE A 127 -9.76 16.70 19.15
C PHE A 127 -8.92 15.52 18.64
N SER A 128 -8.58 15.52 17.35
CA SER A 128 -7.93 14.40 16.68
C SER A 128 -6.41 14.37 16.90
N SER A 129 -5.81 15.52 17.21
CA SER A 129 -4.36 15.71 17.40
C SER A 129 -3.82 15.28 18.76
N SER A 130 -4.62 14.59 19.59
CA SER A 130 -4.20 14.11 20.91
C SER A 130 -3.33 12.85 20.83
N GLU A 131 -2.04 13.01 20.51
CA GLU A 131 -1.03 11.93 20.55
C GLU A 131 -0.55 11.59 21.98
N SER A 132 -0.89 12.40 22.98
CA SER A 132 -0.36 12.27 24.35
C SER A 132 -1.37 11.61 25.30
N ILE A 133 -1.07 10.37 25.70
CA ILE A 133 -1.76 9.61 26.77
C ILE A 133 -1.79 10.30 28.14
N PHE A 134 -1.04 11.40 28.32
CA PHE A 134 -0.94 12.16 29.58
C PHE A 134 -1.60 13.54 29.54
N SER A 135 -2.08 13.98 28.37
CA SER A 135 -2.79 15.25 28.23
C SER A 135 -4.10 15.05 27.48
N ASN A 136 -5.19 14.95 28.23
CA ASN A 136 -6.52 15.05 27.65
C ASN A 136 -6.79 16.51 27.31
N VAL A 137 -6.89 16.82 26.03
CA VAL A 137 -7.47 18.09 25.60
C VAL A 137 -8.94 18.07 26.07
N GLN A 138 -9.29 18.88 27.07
CA GLN A 138 -10.69 19.11 27.46
C GLN A 138 -11.33 20.08 26.46
N THR A 139 -11.48 19.63 25.23
CA THR A 139 -12.28 20.34 24.23
C THR A 139 -13.76 20.18 24.59
N GLY A 140 -14.49 21.29 24.57
CA GLY A 140 -15.95 21.27 24.74
C GLY A 140 -16.63 20.47 23.63
N MET A 141 -17.93 20.19 23.76
CA MET A 141 -18.66 19.40 22.76
C MET A 141 -18.55 20.00 21.34
N LEU A 142 -18.19 19.18 20.35
CA LEU A 142 -18.28 19.55 18.94
C LEU A 142 -19.74 19.84 18.59
N LYS A 143 -20.05 21.12 18.40
CA LYS A 143 -21.42 21.54 18.10
C LYS A 143 -21.75 21.21 16.64
N SER A 144 -22.69 20.27 16.44
CA SER A 144 -23.23 19.96 15.12
C SER A 144 -24.18 21.06 14.62
N ASN A 145 -24.25 21.22 13.31
CA ASN A 145 -25.27 22.02 12.63
C ASN A 145 -26.47 21.19 12.11
N VAL A 146 -26.48 19.87 12.39
CA VAL A 146 -27.56 18.94 12.04
C VAL A 146 -28.26 18.48 13.32
N SER A 147 -29.57 18.23 13.25
CA SER A 147 -30.37 17.76 14.40
C SER A 147 -31.32 16.63 14.01
N ALA A 148 -31.61 15.75 14.97
CA ALA A 148 -32.57 14.67 14.78
C ALA A 148 -34.01 15.20 14.86
N LYS A 149 -34.85 14.87 13.86
CA LYS A 149 -36.25 15.32 13.81
C LYS A 149 -37.14 14.65 14.86
N ASN A 150 -36.85 13.39 15.20
CA ASN A 150 -37.74 12.54 16.01
C ASN A 150 -37.25 12.32 17.45
N SER A 151 -36.20 13.01 17.88
CA SER A 151 -35.71 12.93 19.26
C SER A 151 -35.04 14.23 19.65
N LYS A 152 -35.39 14.76 20.83
CA LYS A 152 -34.73 15.93 21.42
C LYS A 152 -33.48 15.57 22.21
N ASP A 153 -33.33 14.30 22.55
CA ASP A 153 -32.22 13.79 23.37
C ASP A 153 -31.10 13.17 22.50
N ALA A 154 -31.37 12.94 21.22
CA ALA A 154 -30.40 12.39 20.29
C ALA A 154 -29.33 13.43 19.95
N ILE A 155 -28.09 13.12 20.31
CA ILE A 155 -26.91 13.90 19.93
C ILE A 155 -26.48 13.47 18.52
N VAL A 156 -26.36 14.44 17.62
CA VAL A 156 -25.82 14.23 16.27
C VAL A 156 -24.40 14.76 16.24
N PHE A 157 -23.47 13.95 15.74
CA PHE A 157 -22.08 14.35 15.50
C PHE A 157 -21.88 14.66 14.02
N GLY A 158 -21.00 15.62 13.76
CA GLY A 158 -20.62 16.02 12.40
C GLY A 158 -21.15 17.40 12.01
N TYR A 159 -20.64 17.91 10.90
CA TYR A 159 -21.00 19.19 10.33
C TYR A 159 -21.29 19.01 8.85
N PHE A 160 -22.43 19.52 8.41
CA PHE A 160 -22.84 19.46 7.02
C PHE A 160 -22.58 20.80 6.35
N GLU A 161 -21.81 20.81 5.27
CA GLU A 161 -21.54 22.01 4.48
C GLU A 161 -21.63 21.67 3.00
N LEU A 162 -22.18 22.61 2.22
CA LEU A 162 -22.11 22.58 0.77
C LEU A 162 -21.08 23.61 0.31
N SER A 163 -19.96 23.14 -0.23
CA SER A 163 -18.86 23.99 -0.71
C SER A 163 -18.42 23.58 -2.10
N SER A 164 -18.18 24.55 -2.97
CA SER A 164 -17.48 24.32 -4.24
C SER A 164 -15.99 24.16 -3.99
N TYR A 165 -15.32 23.36 -4.81
CA TYR A 165 -13.87 23.23 -4.74
C TYR A 165 -13.21 23.52 -6.09
N SER A 166 -11.95 23.96 -6.00
CA SER A 166 -11.03 24.00 -7.13
C SER A 166 -10.06 22.84 -7.01
N GLU A 167 -9.66 22.22 -8.11
CA GLU A 167 -8.69 21.12 -8.08
C GLU A 167 -7.59 21.30 -9.12
N LYS A 168 -6.39 20.79 -8.78
CA LYS A 168 -5.26 20.78 -9.69
C LYS A 168 -4.44 19.51 -9.49
N ARG A 169 -4.17 18.82 -10.60
CA ARG A 169 -3.27 17.67 -10.65
C ARG A 169 -1.90 18.09 -11.17
N ILE A 170 -0.86 17.61 -10.52
CA ILE A 170 0.52 17.72 -11.01
C ILE A 170 1.16 16.34 -11.07
N PHE A 171 2.23 16.25 -11.86
CA PHE A 171 3.07 15.07 -12.01
C PHE A 171 4.52 15.48 -11.86
N PHE A 172 5.34 14.59 -11.33
CA PHE A 172 6.79 14.72 -11.34
C PHE A 172 7.47 13.36 -11.27
N ASN A 173 8.73 13.31 -11.67
CA ASN A 173 9.60 12.16 -11.53
C ASN A 173 10.65 12.44 -10.45
N TYR A 174 11.16 11.37 -9.82
CA TYR A 174 12.25 11.50 -8.85
C TYR A 174 13.46 12.28 -9.39
N GLU A 175 13.86 11.96 -10.63
CA GLU A 175 15.02 12.53 -11.30
C GLU A 175 14.91 14.04 -11.56
N ASP A 176 13.68 14.59 -11.60
CA ASP A 176 13.46 16.03 -11.79
C ASP A 176 13.99 16.84 -10.60
N PHE A 177 14.03 16.23 -9.41
CA PHE A 177 14.47 16.86 -8.16
C PHE A 177 15.81 16.31 -7.63
N TYR A 178 16.11 15.04 -7.92
CA TYR A 178 17.28 14.33 -7.41
C TYR A 178 18.09 13.69 -8.54
N PRO A 179 18.66 14.49 -9.45
CA PRO A 179 19.38 13.98 -10.61
C PRO A 179 20.65 13.22 -10.19
N ASN A 180 20.81 11.98 -10.67
CA ASN A 180 21.94 11.08 -10.35
C ASN A 180 22.01 10.59 -8.89
N GLU A 181 20.95 10.78 -8.10
CA GLU A 181 20.85 10.14 -6.78
C GLU A 181 20.22 8.75 -6.88
N PRO A 182 20.58 7.81 -5.99
CA PRO A 182 19.89 6.53 -5.93
C PRO A 182 18.41 6.74 -5.62
N SER A 183 17.55 5.94 -6.25
CA SER A 183 16.13 5.93 -5.93
C SER A 183 15.89 5.57 -4.45
N PRO A 184 14.79 6.05 -3.86
CA PRO A 184 14.37 5.66 -2.52
C PRO A 184 14.28 4.13 -2.37
N PRO A 185 14.45 3.61 -1.13
CA PRO A 185 14.27 2.19 -0.87
C PRO A 185 12.88 1.71 -1.30
N TYR A 186 12.79 0.46 -1.74
CA TYR A 186 11.53 -0.15 -2.13
C TYR A 186 10.59 -0.37 -0.92
N ILE A 187 9.29 -0.60 -1.19
CA ILE A 187 8.22 -0.71 -0.17
C ILE A 187 8.54 -1.78 0.88
N ILE A 188 9.15 -2.89 0.43
CA ILE A 188 9.61 -4.00 1.26
C ILE A 188 11.06 -4.34 0.91
N SER A 189 11.77 -5.02 1.81
CA SER A 189 13.11 -5.55 1.49
C SER A 189 13.00 -6.74 0.55
N CYS A 190 13.81 -6.70 -0.51
CA CYS A 190 13.90 -7.73 -1.55
C CYS A 190 15.29 -8.36 -1.63
N ASP A 191 16.11 -8.16 -0.59
CA ASP A 191 17.51 -8.60 -0.56
C ASP A 191 17.63 -10.09 -0.16
N VAL A 192 16.59 -10.64 0.49
CA VAL A 192 16.60 -12.01 0.99
C VAL A 192 15.99 -12.95 -0.03
N ILE A 193 16.81 -13.87 -0.50
CA ILE A 193 16.41 -15.04 -1.27
C ILE A 193 16.05 -16.17 -0.30
N ARG A 194 14.97 -16.92 -0.58
CA ARG A 194 14.52 -18.05 0.22
C ARG A 194 14.41 -19.31 -0.65
N GLU A 195 14.61 -20.45 -0.02
CA GLU A 195 14.53 -21.77 -0.63
C GLU A 195 13.60 -22.64 0.22
N PRO A 196 12.27 -22.37 0.22
CA PRO A 196 11.33 -23.17 0.99
C PRO A 196 11.27 -24.58 0.42
N ALA A 197 11.37 -25.57 1.30
CA ALA A 197 11.30 -26.96 0.90
C ALA A 197 9.91 -27.32 0.37
N LEU A 198 9.85 -28.12 -0.71
CA LEU A 198 8.63 -28.77 -1.17
C LEU A 198 8.21 -29.85 -0.15
N TYR A 199 9.18 -30.60 0.38
CA TYR A 199 8.96 -31.63 1.39
C TYR A 199 9.58 -31.23 2.74
N PRO A 200 8.84 -31.28 3.86
CA PRO A 200 9.32 -30.84 5.16
C PRO A 200 10.40 -31.77 5.74
N ASP A 201 11.00 -31.33 6.86
CA ASP A 201 12.00 -32.12 7.57
C ASP A 201 11.48 -33.42 8.17
N GLY A 202 12.16 -34.52 7.81
CA GLY A 202 11.77 -35.86 8.20
C GLY A 202 10.56 -36.40 7.44
N PHE A 203 10.17 -35.78 6.32
CA PHE A 203 9.16 -36.34 5.44
C PHE A 203 9.57 -37.74 4.97
N HIS A 204 8.71 -38.71 5.22
CA HIS A 204 8.94 -40.10 4.86
C HIS A 204 7.62 -40.73 4.42
N SER A 205 7.58 -41.24 3.19
CA SER A 205 6.46 -42.02 2.66
C SER A 205 6.87 -43.48 2.49
N THR A 206 5.98 -44.41 2.81
CA THR A 206 6.16 -45.85 2.61
C THR A 206 4.85 -46.47 2.18
N VAL A 207 4.91 -47.40 1.22
CA VAL A 207 3.73 -48.15 0.78
C VAL A 207 3.54 -49.37 1.68
N ILE A 208 2.42 -49.45 2.40
CA ILE A 208 2.00 -50.63 3.18
C ILE A 208 0.62 -51.07 2.67
N ASP A 209 0.48 -52.34 2.29
CA ASP A 209 -0.76 -52.92 1.76
C ASP A 209 -1.38 -52.14 0.58
N GLY A 210 -0.52 -51.60 -0.30
CA GLY A 210 -0.95 -50.80 -1.45
C GLY A 210 -1.45 -49.41 -1.11
N LYS A 211 -1.21 -48.93 0.12
CA LYS A 211 -1.52 -47.57 0.56
C LYS A 211 -0.25 -46.83 0.95
N VAL A 212 -0.12 -45.59 0.53
CA VAL A 212 0.96 -44.70 0.97
C VAL A 212 0.68 -44.27 2.40
N ILE A 213 1.64 -44.55 3.28
CA ILE A 213 1.65 -44.13 4.68
C ILE A 213 2.77 -43.12 4.85
N VAL A 214 2.44 -41.97 5.43
CA VAL A 214 3.42 -40.95 5.80
C VAL A 214 3.63 -40.96 7.30
N ASP A 215 4.89 -40.92 7.71
CA ASP A 215 5.26 -40.64 9.09
C ASP A 215 5.73 -39.18 9.17
N ARG A 216 5.09 -38.38 10.03
CA ARG A 216 5.28 -36.92 10.26
C ARG A 216 4.71 -35.98 9.19
N GLY A 217 4.95 -34.67 9.39
CA GLY A 217 4.16 -33.54 8.88
C GLY A 217 3.72 -33.65 7.41
N SER A 218 2.43 -33.42 7.19
CA SER A 218 1.74 -33.47 5.90
C SER A 218 1.60 -32.09 5.24
N ASN A 219 2.54 -31.18 5.50
CA ASN A 219 2.47 -29.81 4.98
C ASN A 219 3.75 -29.46 4.22
N SER A 220 3.60 -28.80 3.08
CA SER A 220 4.71 -28.30 2.26
C SER A 220 4.97 -26.81 2.57
N PRO A 221 6.15 -26.44 3.11
CA PRO A 221 6.50 -25.04 3.35
C PRO A 221 6.44 -24.16 2.09
N LEU A 222 6.82 -24.72 0.92
CA LEU A 222 6.70 -24.06 -0.37
C LEU A 222 5.23 -23.80 -0.70
N ILE A 223 4.39 -24.83 -0.72
CA ILE A 223 2.98 -24.68 -1.10
C ILE A 223 2.22 -23.78 -0.13
N GLU A 224 2.46 -23.91 1.18
CA GLU A 224 1.85 -23.02 2.17
C GLU A 224 2.21 -21.55 1.91
N GLY A 225 3.47 -21.27 1.56
CA GLY A 225 3.91 -19.92 1.21
C GLY A 225 3.23 -19.38 -0.05
N ILE A 226 3.03 -20.23 -1.06
CA ILE A 226 2.33 -19.89 -2.32
C ILE A 226 0.86 -19.57 -2.03
N ILE A 227 0.16 -20.48 -1.35
CA ILE A 227 -1.27 -20.33 -1.01
C ILE A 227 -1.50 -19.10 -0.13
N ALA A 228 -0.57 -18.80 0.79
CA ALA A 228 -0.63 -17.62 1.63
C ALA A 228 -0.37 -16.30 0.87
N GLY A 229 0.03 -16.36 -0.41
CA GLY A 229 0.38 -15.17 -1.22
C GLY A 229 1.62 -14.45 -0.71
N GLN A 230 2.53 -15.16 -0.04
CA GLN A 230 3.70 -14.55 0.60
C GLN A 230 4.95 -14.59 -0.28
N ILE A 231 5.06 -15.57 -1.18
CA ILE A 231 6.26 -15.81 -1.98
C ILE A 231 5.96 -15.79 -3.48
N GLY A 232 6.89 -15.22 -4.23
CA GLY A 232 6.90 -15.22 -5.69
C GLY A 232 8.09 -15.98 -6.23
N TYR A 233 7.87 -16.67 -7.35
CA TYR A 233 8.89 -17.41 -8.06
C TYR A 233 9.99 -16.49 -8.63
N ILE A 234 11.26 -16.87 -8.45
CA ILE A 234 12.42 -16.18 -9.03
C ILE A 234 13.17 -17.09 -10.02
N GLY A 235 13.30 -18.37 -9.71
CA GLY A 235 14.03 -19.31 -10.56
C GLY A 235 14.08 -20.71 -9.98
N GLU A 236 14.60 -21.64 -10.78
CA GLU A 236 14.92 -23.00 -10.36
C GLU A 236 16.07 -23.00 -9.34
N ASN A 237 16.04 -23.91 -8.38
CA ASN A 237 17.17 -24.17 -7.50
C ASN A 237 18.09 -25.21 -8.15
N GLU A 238 19.24 -24.77 -8.66
CA GLU A 238 20.21 -25.64 -9.31
C GLU A 238 20.76 -26.73 -8.39
N ASN A 239 20.74 -26.51 -7.06
CA ASN A 239 21.19 -27.48 -6.07
C ASN A 239 20.10 -28.50 -5.70
N PHE A 240 18.93 -28.46 -6.33
CA PHE A 240 17.84 -29.38 -6.03
C PHE A 240 18.28 -30.82 -6.38
N PHE A 241 18.20 -31.73 -5.40
CA PHE A 241 18.78 -33.08 -5.45
C PHE A 241 20.32 -33.16 -5.51
N GLU A 242 21.03 -32.06 -5.28
CA GLU A 242 22.46 -32.13 -5.01
C GLU A 242 22.70 -32.32 -3.50
N PRO A 243 23.56 -33.27 -3.09
CA PRO A 243 23.92 -33.45 -1.69
C PRO A 243 24.87 -32.34 -1.25
N ASP A 244 24.59 -31.73 -0.10
CA ASP A 244 25.45 -30.74 0.53
C ASP A 244 26.74 -31.38 1.11
N ALA A 245 27.57 -30.57 1.78
CA ALA A 245 28.81 -31.05 2.41
C ALA A 245 28.61 -32.14 3.48
N ASN A 246 27.39 -32.29 4.00
CA ASN A 246 27.00 -33.29 4.99
C ASN A 246 26.28 -34.49 4.34
N GLY A 247 26.05 -34.47 3.03
CA GLY A 247 25.33 -35.51 2.29
C GLY A 247 23.80 -35.33 2.29
N GLU A 248 23.29 -34.18 2.73
CA GLU A 248 21.86 -33.89 2.75
C GLU A 248 21.41 -33.30 1.41
N LEU A 249 20.34 -33.86 0.83
CA LEU A 249 19.77 -33.35 -0.42
C LEU A 249 18.94 -32.09 -0.16
N SER A 250 19.10 -31.07 -1.00
CA SER A 250 18.15 -29.95 -1.02
C SER A 250 16.74 -30.46 -1.38
N ARG A 251 15.76 -30.02 -0.60
CA ARG A 251 14.33 -30.31 -0.82
C ARG A 251 13.57 -29.12 -1.39
N ALA A 252 14.27 -28.03 -1.70
CA ALA A 252 13.69 -26.81 -2.24
C ALA A 252 13.90 -26.78 -3.76
N PRO A 253 12.87 -27.06 -4.57
CA PRO A 253 13.00 -27.05 -6.03
C PRO A 253 13.19 -25.65 -6.60
N PHE A 254 12.70 -24.62 -5.91
CA PHE A 254 12.68 -23.25 -6.41
C PHE A 254 13.32 -22.27 -5.44
N ILE A 255 13.80 -21.19 -6.02
CA ILE A 255 14.27 -19.99 -5.35
C ILE A 255 13.14 -18.96 -5.39
N VAL A 256 12.82 -18.37 -4.25
CA VAL A 256 11.69 -17.44 -4.10
C VAL A 256 12.09 -16.15 -3.38
N LYS A 257 11.31 -15.10 -3.60
CA LYS A 257 11.36 -13.84 -2.85
C LYS A 257 9.96 -13.50 -2.32
N PRO A 258 9.81 -12.51 -1.43
CA PRO A 258 8.49 -12.00 -1.08
C PRO A 258 7.69 -11.62 -2.34
N LEU A 259 6.40 -11.97 -2.41
CA LEU A 259 5.58 -11.79 -3.63
C LEU A 259 5.64 -10.34 -4.14
N GLY A 260 5.62 -9.35 -3.24
CA GLY A 260 5.70 -7.93 -3.63
C GLY A 260 7.00 -7.50 -4.30
N CYS A 261 8.06 -8.31 -4.24
CA CYS A 261 9.32 -8.03 -4.93
C CYS A 261 9.29 -8.39 -6.41
N VAL A 262 8.39 -9.30 -6.80
CA VAL A 262 8.25 -9.79 -8.18
C VAL A 262 6.95 -9.32 -8.83
N ASP A 263 5.93 -9.03 -8.02
CA ASP A 263 4.60 -8.66 -8.45
C ASP A 263 4.10 -7.38 -7.76
N CYS A 264 4.05 -6.29 -8.50
CA CYS A 264 3.61 -5.00 -7.98
C CYS A 264 2.11 -4.93 -7.69
N ARG A 265 1.31 -5.93 -8.12
CA ARG A 265 -0.14 -5.96 -7.91
C ARG A 265 -0.50 -6.14 -6.44
N THR A 266 0.47 -6.59 -5.63
CA THR A 266 0.40 -6.59 -4.17
C THR A 266 0.21 -5.19 -3.56
N PHE A 267 0.65 -4.15 -4.25
CA PHE A 267 0.62 -2.76 -3.78
C PHE A 267 -0.33 -1.86 -4.59
N GLY A 268 -0.78 -2.29 -5.77
CA GLY A 268 -1.57 -1.45 -6.65
C GLY A 268 -2.20 -2.21 -7.81
N SER A 269 -2.77 -1.46 -8.76
CA SER A 269 -3.42 -2.01 -9.94
C SER A 269 -2.49 -1.95 -11.16
N ASN A 270 -2.43 -3.02 -11.95
CA ASN A 270 -1.74 -3.03 -13.26
C ASN A 270 -2.49 -2.23 -14.35
N LYS A 271 -3.71 -1.74 -14.04
CA LYS A 271 -4.47 -0.86 -14.93
C LYS A 271 -4.04 0.59 -14.78
N THR A 272 -3.63 1.20 -15.89
CA THR A 272 -3.29 2.63 -15.95
C THR A 272 -4.52 3.50 -15.63
N PRO A 273 -4.44 4.41 -14.65
CA PRO A 273 -5.51 5.36 -14.36
C PRO A 273 -5.80 6.28 -15.56
N ASN A 274 -7.08 6.60 -15.80
CA ASN A 274 -7.48 7.42 -16.95
C ASN A 274 -6.88 8.83 -16.98
N PHE A 275 -6.49 9.38 -15.82
CA PHE A 275 -5.85 10.69 -15.71
C PHE A 275 -4.32 10.62 -15.85
N TRP A 276 -3.75 9.42 -15.92
CA TRP A 276 -2.30 9.24 -15.87
C TRP A 276 -1.65 9.68 -17.17
N ILE A 277 -0.56 10.45 -17.06
CA ILE A 277 0.21 11.00 -18.18
C ILE A 277 1.67 10.68 -17.91
N GLU A 278 2.36 10.05 -18.87
CA GLU A 278 3.81 9.74 -18.79
C GLU A 278 4.71 10.98 -18.97
#